data_AF-A0A965MUI6-F1
#
_entry.id   AF-A0A965MUI6-F1
#
_cell.length_a   1.000
_cell.length_b   1.000
_cell.length_c   1.000
_cell.angle_alpha   90.00
_cell.angle_beta   90.00
_cell.angle_gamma   90.00
#
_symmetry.space_group_name_H-M   'P 1'
#
loop_
_entity.id
_entity.type
_entity.pdbx_description
1 polymer ?
#
loop_
_entity_poly.entity_id
_entity_poly.type
_entity_poly.pdbx_seq_one_letter_code
_entity_poly.pdbx_strand_id
1 'polypeptide(L)'
;MNKLNIILMAVFSASIVLLPLNSCEKEDDEGCGEKNISYSGESESHNKGQNCMNCHRDGGGGEGCFNAAGTVYDTTMLNSVGSGKVEFFTLPDGQGELKHTIQIDAKGNFFTTENVVFEGLYPVVTGPSGVKNYMGTPLTSGACNSCHGVSTDRIKAY
;
A
#
# COMPACT_ATOMS: atom_id res chain seq x y z
N MET A 1 -19.38 -39.10 -73.12
CA MET A 1 -19.17 -40.29 -72.26
C MET A 1 -17.81 -40.17 -71.60
N ASN A 2 -17.78 -39.92 -70.29
CA ASN A 2 -17.01 -40.66 -69.27
C ASN A 2 -17.06 -39.94 -67.90
N LYS A 3 -17.95 -40.46 -67.03
CA LYS A 3 -17.88 -40.64 -65.56
C LYS A 3 -17.56 -39.38 -64.71
N LEU A 4 -18.52 -38.68 -64.11
CA LEU A 4 -19.39 -39.02 -62.96
C LEU A 4 -18.65 -39.56 -61.70
N ASN A 5 -18.21 -38.62 -60.86
CA ASN A 5 -18.61 -38.37 -59.46
C ASN A 5 -18.31 -39.39 -58.32
N ILE A 6 -18.10 -38.78 -57.15
CA ILE A 6 -18.27 -39.24 -55.74
C ILE A 6 -17.10 -39.99 -55.06
N ILE A 7 -16.58 -39.42 -53.94
CA ILE A 7 -16.54 -39.98 -52.57
C ILE A 7 -15.30 -39.51 -51.76
N LEU A 8 -15.59 -38.88 -50.61
CA LEU A 8 -14.82 -38.79 -49.35
C LEU A 8 -13.35 -38.36 -49.38
N MET A 9 -13.08 -37.17 -48.83
CA MET A 9 -12.59 -37.09 -47.43
C MET A 9 -12.64 -35.63 -46.96
N ALA A 10 -13.63 -35.34 -46.13
CA ALA A 10 -13.63 -34.16 -45.29
C ALA A 10 -12.52 -34.33 -44.24
N VAL A 11 -11.34 -33.75 -44.48
CA VAL A 11 -10.33 -33.58 -43.44
C VAL A 11 -10.45 -32.16 -42.92
N PHE A 12 -11.23 -32.07 -41.85
CA PHE A 12 -11.17 -31.03 -40.83
C PHE A 12 -9.71 -30.62 -40.60
N SER A 13 -9.31 -29.45 -41.10
CA SER A 13 -8.05 -28.81 -40.72
C SER A 13 -8.38 -27.36 -40.42
N ALA A 14 -9.19 -27.16 -39.38
CA ALA A 14 -9.26 -25.89 -38.69
C ALA A 14 -7.90 -25.71 -37.98
N SER A 15 -6.93 -25.17 -38.72
CA SER A 15 -5.70 -24.65 -38.14
C SER A 15 -6.07 -23.41 -37.34
N ILE A 16 -6.59 -23.62 -36.13
CA ILE A 16 -6.58 -22.62 -35.07
C ILE A 16 -5.10 -22.33 -34.81
N VAL A 17 -4.62 -21.27 -35.45
CA VAL A 17 -3.39 -20.62 -35.09
C VAL A 17 -3.64 -20.10 -33.67
N LEU A 18 -3.20 -20.88 -32.68
CA LEU A 18 -3.02 -20.43 -31.32
C LEU A 18 -2.01 -19.29 -31.38
N LEU A 19 -2.52 -18.07 -31.49
CA LEU A 19 -1.77 -16.88 -31.12
C LEU A 19 -1.45 -17.08 -29.64
N PRO A 20 -0.17 -17.14 -29.22
CA PRO A 20 0.14 -16.95 -27.82
C PRO A 20 -0.35 -15.54 -27.50
N LEU A 21 -1.46 -15.46 -26.75
CA LEU A 21 -1.75 -14.30 -25.96
C LEU A 21 -0.60 -14.21 -24.96
N ASN A 22 0.49 -13.56 -25.36
CA ASN A 22 1.40 -12.95 -24.40
C ASN A 22 0.55 -11.92 -23.68
N SER A 23 -0.15 -12.39 -22.64
CA SER A 23 -0.50 -11.55 -21.52
C SER A 23 0.82 -10.91 -21.12
N CYS A 24 0.97 -9.60 -21.31
CA CYS A 24 2.02 -8.87 -20.63
C CYS A 24 1.68 -8.93 -19.13
N GLU A 25 1.92 -10.08 -18.48
CA GLU A 25 2.34 -10.05 -17.09
C GLU A 25 3.72 -9.40 -17.17
N LYS A 26 3.79 -8.13 -16.78
CA LYS A 26 5.09 -7.54 -16.48
C LYS A 26 5.69 -8.43 -15.41
N GLU A 27 6.69 -9.22 -15.81
CA GLU A 27 7.62 -9.82 -14.89
C GLU A 27 8.29 -8.65 -14.14
N ASP A 28 8.08 -8.65 -12.82
CA ASP A 28 8.92 -8.03 -11.81
C ASP A 28 8.99 -6.48 -11.79
N ASP A 29 7.92 -5.81 -11.35
CA ASP A 29 8.05 -4.44 -10.81
C ASP A 29 8.31 -4.50 -9.27
N GLU A 30 8.95 -5.55 -8.72
CA GLU A 30 9.56 -5.48 -7.38
C GLU A 30 10.65 -4.40 -7.35
N GLY A 31 10.28 -3.19 -6.91
CA GLY A 31 11.18 -2.04 -6.86
C GLY A 31 10.49 -0.69 -6.67
N CYS A 32 11.30 0.37 -6.61
CA CYS A 32 10.84 1.76 -6.53
C CYS A 32 10.27 2.26 -7.87
N GLY A 33 9.09 1.78 -8.24
CA GLY A 33 8.39 2.20 -9.46
C GLY A 33 6.89 1.96 -9.39
N GLU A 34 6.47 0.99 -8.58
CA GLU A 34 5.06 0.70 -8.37
C GLU A 34 4.35 1.73 -7.52
N LYS A 35 3.11 2.02 -7.91
CA LYS A 35 2.21 2.84 -7.12
C LYS A 35 1.50 1.95 -6.11
N ASN A 36 1.81 2.12 -4.84
CA ASN A 36 1.22 1.34 -3.75
C ASN A 36 0.84 2.27 -2.59
N ILE A 37 -0.46 2.44 -2.36
CA ILE A 37 -1.00 3.41 -1.40
C ILE A 37 -2.15 2.75 -0.65
N SER A 38 -2.10 2.81 0.67
CA SER A 38 -3.13 2.22 1.51
C SER A 38 -4.46 2.95 1.35
N TYR A 39 -5.55 2.18 1.31
CA TYR A 39 -6.91 2.69 1.27
C TYR A 39 -7.81 1.97 2.28
N SER A 40 -8.86 2.66 2.73
CA SER A 40 -9.78 2.12 3.72
C SER A 40 -10.44 0.83 3.22
N GLY A 41 -10.42 -0.20 4.04
CA GLY A 41 -11.02 -1.51 3.74
C GLY A 41 -10.13 -2.46 2.95
N GLU A 42 -8.95 -2.03 2.48
CA GLU A 42 -7.95 -2.92 1.89
C GLU A 42 -7.39 -3.89 2.94
N SER A 43 -7.05 -5.12 2.53
CA SER A 43 -6.58 -6.16 3.43
C SER A 43 -5.37 -6.93 2.92
N GLU A 44 -4.66 -6.45 1.91
CA GLU A 44 -3.49 -7.15 1.36
C GLU A 44 -2.22 -6.86 2.15
N SER A 45 -2.14 -5.69 2.81
CA SER A 45 -1.01 -5.33 3.67
C SER A 45 -0.71 -6.37 4.75
N HIS A 46 0.50 -6.35 5.32
CA HIS A 46 0.94 -7.39 6.24
C HIS A 46 1.94 -6.85 7.26
N ASN A 47 2.51 -7.73 8.10
CA ASN A 47 3.56 -7.41 9.07
C ASN A 47 3.25 -6.22 9.99
N LYS A 48 2.00 -6.08 10.43
CA LYS A 48 1.55 -5.00 11.32
C LYS A 48 2.49 -4.83 12.53
N GLY A 49 2.94 -3.61 12.76
CA GLY A 49 3.88 -3.23 13.81
C GLY A 49 5.35 -3.36 13.45
N GLN A 50 5.70 -3.96 12.30
CA GLN A 50 7.06 -3.93 11.77
C GLN A 50 7.30 -2.68 10.93
N ASN A 51 8.56 -2.28 10.79
CA ASN A 51 8.91 -1.16 9.90
C ASN A 51 8.78 -1.59 8.43
N CYS A 52 7.75 -1.10 7.73
CA CYS A 52 7.46 -1.46 6.33
C CYS A 52 8.64 -1.14 5.40
N MET A 53 9.36 -0.04 5.66
CA MET A 53 10.51 0.40 4.85
C MET A 53 11.75 -0.51 5.01
N ASN A 54 11.68 -1.56 5.85
CA ASN A 54 12.67 -2.62 5.85
C ASN A 54 12.59 -3.49 4.58
N CYS A 55 11.42 -3.55 3.91
CA CYS A 55 11.22 -4.27 2.66
C CYS A 55 10.86 -3.31 1.51
N HIS A 56 10.02 -2.31 1.78
CA HIS A 56 9.55 -1.34 0.79
C HIS A 56 10.51 -0.17 0.64
N ARG A 57 11.70 -0.45 0.10
CA ARG A 57 12.77 0.50 -0.19
C ARG A 57 13.51 0.08 -1.47
N ASP A 58 14.38 0.94 -1.96
CA ASP A 58 15.20 0.60 -3.14
C ASP A 58 16.07 -0.64 -2.89
N GLY A 59 16.03 -1.57 -3.83
CA GLY A 59 16.65 -2.89 -3.72
C GLY A 59 16.05 -3.81 -2.64
N GLY A 60 14.89 -3.48 -2.06
CA GLY A 60 14.12 -4.36 -1.19
C GLY A 60 13.08 -5.18 -1.99
N GLY A 61 12.63 -6.30 -1.42
CA GLY A 61 11.65 -7.19 -2.07
C GLY A 61 10.19 -6.84 -1.78
N GLY A 62 9.91 -5.56 -1.52
CA GLY A 62 8.54 -5.06 -1.31
C GLY A 62 8.05 -4.31 -2.53
N GLU A 63 6.79 -4.51 -2.91
CA GLU A 63 6.15 -3.80 -4.02
C GLU A 63 6.04 -2.29 -3.70
N GLY A 64 6.75 -1.48 -4.47
CA GLY A 64 6.81 -0.04 -4.28
C GLY A 64 7.66 0.39 -3.08
N CYS A 65 8.20 1.60 -3.17
CA CYS A 65 9.02 2.20 -2.11
C CYS A 65 8.22 3.22 -1.32
N PHE A 66 8.01 2.93 -0.05
CA PHE A 66 7.18 3.77 0.79
C PHE A 66 7.94 5.02 1.24
N ASN A 67 7.29 6.17 1.13
CA ASN A 67 7.77 7.46 1.63
C ASN A 67 7.22 7.79 3.02
N ALA A 68 6.07 7.22 3.38
CA ALA A 68 5.57 7.16 4.74
C ALA A 68 4.84 5.85 4.97
N ALA A 69 5.04 5.23 6.15
CA ALA A 69 4.34 4.01 6.51
C ALA A 69 4.30 3.76 8.03
N GLY A 70 3.24 3.13 8.49
CA GLY A 70 3.21 2.52 9.82
C GLY A 70 1.91 1.81 10.17
N THR A 71 1.77 1.43 11.44
CA THR A 71 0.61 0.70 11.98
C THR A 71 -0.02 1.45 13.15
N VAL A 72 -1.34 1.60 13.11
CA VAL A 72 -2.15 2.27 14.13
C VAL A 72 -2.89 1.24 14.99
N TYR A 73 -2.80 1.42 16.30
CA TYR A 73 -3.37 0.55 17.32
C TYR A 73 -4.54 1.20 18.05
N ASP A 74 -5.44 0.35 18.55
CA ASP A 74 -6.52 0.75 19.43
C ASP A 74 -6.00 1.24 20.78
N THR A 75 -6.91 1.68 21.64
CA THR A 75 -6.54 2.23 22.95
C THR A 75 -5.89 1.22 23.91
N THR A 76 -6.07 -0.08 23.68
CA THR A 76 -5.44 -1.16 24.45
C THR A 76 -4.01 -1.44 23.99
N MET A 77 -3.63 -0.93 22.81
CA MET A 77 -2.34 -1.16 22.16
C MET A 77 -2.09 -2.63 21.77
N LEU A 78 -3.09 -3.51 21.90
CA LEU A 78 -2.99 -4.94 21.59
C LEU A 78 -3.45 -5.25 20.17
N ASN A 79 -4.48 -4.56 19.68
CA ASN A 79 -5.00 -4.74 18.32
C ASN A 79 -4.80 -3.48 17.48
N SER A 80 -4.69 -3.69 16.18
CA SER A 80 -4.69 -2.61 15.21
C SER A 80 -6.12 -2.13 14.92
N VAL A 81 -6.29 -0.86 14.58
CA VAL A 81 -7.60 -0.34 14.13
C VAL A 81 -7.84 -0.75 12.67
N GLY A 82 -9.10 -0.98 12.26
CA GLY A 82 -9.42 -1.41 10.90
C GLY A 82 -9.85 -0.29 9.94
N SER A 83 -9.76 0.97 10.37
CA SER A 83 -10.07 2.14 9.56
C SER A 83 -9.58 3.43 10.22
N GLY A 84 -9.63 4.52 9.47
CA GLY A 84 -9.23 5.85 9.90
C GLY A 84 -8.27 6.49 8.90
N LYS A 85 -7.52 7.49 9.35
CA LYS A 85 -6.56 8.20 8.52
C LYS A 85 -5.41 8.78 9.34
N VAL A 86 -4.30 9.04 8.64
CA VAL A 86 -3.18 9.83 9.11
C VAL A 86 -3.05 11.05 8.21
N GLU A 87 -3.12 12.23 8.82
CA GLU A 87 -3.01 13.53 8.15
C GLU A 87 -1.67 14.16 8.54
N PHE A 88 -0.96 14.78 7.59
CA PHE A 88 0.37 15.34 7.79
C PHE A 88 0.35 16.85 7.59
N PHE A 89 0.64 17.58 8.66
CA PHE A 89 0.54 19.04 8.69
C PHE A 89 1.91 19.73 8.80
N THR A 90 2.00 21.00 8.42
CA THR A 90 3.25 21.77 8.53
C THR A 90 3.54 22.30 9.93
N LEU A 91 2.57 22.29 10.85
CA LEU A 91 2.72 22.76 12.23
C LEU A 91 2.13 21.75 13.24
N PRO A 92 2.56 21.77 14.52
CA PRO A 92 2.03 20.90 15.56
C PRO A 92 0.51 21.00 15.73
N ASP A 93 -0.07 20.00 16.38
CA ASP A 93 -1.49 19.95 16.79
C ASP A 93 -2.49 20.09 15.63
N GLY A 94 -2.11 19.64 14.43
CA GLY A 94 -2.96 19.69 13.23
C GLY A 94 -3.16 21.09 12.67
N GLN A 95 -2.23 22.01 12.95
CA GLN A 95 -2.25 23.38 12.45
C GLN A 95 -1.43 23.53 11.17
N GLY A 96 -1.54 24.68 10.52
CA GLY A 96 -0.81 24.95 9.27
C GLY A 96 -1.46 24.27 8.06
N GLU A 97 -0.65 24.00 7.03
CA GLU A 97 -1.13 23.41 5.78
C GLU A 97 -1.18 21.88 5.90
N LEU A 98 -2.30 21.28 5.48
CA LEU A 98 -2.39 19.83 5.26
C LEU A 98 -1.63 19.48 3.98
N LYS A 99 -0.54 18.72 4.08
CA LYS A 99 0.28 18.33 2.93
C LYS A 99 -0.15 17.01 2.32
N HIS A 100 -0.60 16.07 3.16
CA HIS A 100 -0.97 14.74 2.69
C HIS A 100 -1.89 14.02 3.68
N THR A 101 -2.70 13.09 3.17
CA THR A 101 -3.58 12.23 3.95
C THR A 101 -3.46 10.79 3.45
N ILE A 102 -3.18 9.87 4.37
CA ILE A 102 -3.10 8.44 4.09
C ILE A 102 -4.24 7.75 4.83
N GLN A 103 -5.00 6.90 4.17
CA GLN A 103 -6.04 6.11 4.83
C GLN A 103 -5.42 4.92 5.56
N ILE A 104 -6.00 4.55 6.69
CA ILE A 104 -5.65 3.33 7.41
C ILE A 104 -6.46 2.18 6.81
N ASP A 105 -5.79 1.10 6.43
CA ASP A 105 -6.39 -0.08 5.85
C ASP A 105 -7.09 -0.98 6.90
N ALA A 106 -7.71 -2.08 6.46
CA ALA A 106 -8.45 -2.99 7.33
C ALA A 106 -7.58 -3.76 8.34
N LYS A 107 -6.26 -3.82 8.11
CA LYS A 107 -5.28 -4.44 9.01
C LYS A 107 -4.62 -3.42 9.94
N GLY A 108 -4.91 -2.14 9.74
CA GLY A 108 -4.43 -1.00 10.52
C GLY A 108 -3.10 -0.45 10.09
N ASN A 109 -2.62 -0.85 8.90
CA ASN A 109 -1.46 -0.23 8.31
C ASN A 109 -1.86 1.01 7.51
N PHE A 110 -0.92 1.92 7.35
CA PHE A 110 -0.99 3.00 6.39
C PHE A 110 0.36 3.06 5.67
N PHE A 111 0.35 3.33 4.38
CA PHE A 111 1.57 3.46 3.57
C PHE A 111 1.29 4.21 2.29
N THR A 112 2.32 4.83 1.71
CA THR A 112 2.21 5.51 0.43
C THR A 112 3.54 5.52 -0.31
N THR A 113 3.50 5.29 -1.61
CA THR A 113 4.61 5.58 -2.53
C THR A 113 4.55 6.99 -3.12
N GLU A 114 3.56 7.82 -2.73
CA GLU A 114 3.49 9.21 -3.22
C GLU A 114 4.74 10.00 -2.84
N ASN A 115 5.26 10.76 -3.79
CA ASN A 115 6.47 11.55 -3.63
C ASN A 115 6.16 12.84 -2.86
N VAL A 116 6.09 12.71 -1.54
CA VAL A 116 5.91 13.80 -0.58
C VAL A 116 7.08 13.81 0.40
N VAL A 117 7.61 14.99 0.70
CA VAL A 117 8.61 15.16 1.77
C VAL A 117 7.89 15.19 3.11
N PHE A 118 7.95 14.08 3.86
CA PHE A 118 7.30 13.95 5.17
C PHE A 118 8.15 14.49 6.32
N GLU A 119 9.47 14.60 6.14
CA GLU A 119 10.36 15.20 7.14
C GLU A 119 9.93 16.64 7.44
N GLY A 120 9.90 16.99 8.73
CA GLY A 120 9.42 18.30 9.19
C GLY A 120 7.90 18.40 9.36
N LEU A 121 7.12 17.41 8.89
CA LEU A 121 5.66 17.41 9.06
C LEU A 121 5.23 16.81 10.41
N TYR A 122 4.01 17.15 10.82
CA TYR A 122 3.39 16.76 12.09
C TYR A 122 2.18 15.86 11.82
N PRO A 123 2.28 14.55 12.11
CA PRO A 123 1.19 13.62 11.94
C PRO A 123 0.04 13.84 12.92
N VAL A 124 -1.18 13.64 12.41
CA VAL A 124 -2.41 13.55 13.19
C VAL A 124 -3.13 12.27 12.81
N VAL A 125 -3.38 11.42 13.80
CA VAL A 125 -4.04 10.14 13.61
C VAL A 125 -5.49 10.26 14.05
N THR A 126 -6.41 9.85 13.18
CA THR A 126 -7.84 9.77 13.48
C THR A 126 -8.30 8.34 13.27
N GLY A 127 -8.71 7.68 14.34
CA GLY A 127 -9.25 6.32 14.30
C GLY A 127 -10.76 6.28 14.05
N PRO A 128 -11.39 5.09 14.19
CA PRO A 128 -12.82 4.91 13.96
C PRO A 128 -13.72 5.76 14.86
N SER A 129 -13.28 6.13 16.07
CA SER A 129 -14.09 7.01 16.94
C SER A 129 -14.17 8.45 16.43
N GLY A 130 -13.30 8.85 15.50
CA GLY A 130 -13.14 10.22 15.04
C GLY A 130 -12.32 11.12 15.98
N VAL A 131 -11.88 10.61 17.14
CA VAL A 131 -11.00 11.36 18.03
C VAL A 131 -9.58 11.43 17.44
N LYS A 132 -9.02 12.64 17.46
CA LYS A 132 -7.70 12.94 16.94
C LYS A 132 -6.62 12.73 18.00
N ASN A 133 -5.52 12.12 17.60
CA ASN A 133 -4.29 12.02 18.36
C ASN A 133 -3.16 12.72 17.59
N TYR A 134 -2.38 13.55 18.29
CA TYR A 134 -1.44 14.47 17.67
C TYR A 134 -0.01 14.09 18.03
N MET A 135 0.89 14.19 17.05
CA MET A 135 2.32 14.13 17.31
C MET A 135 2.85 15.56 17.52
N GLY A 136 3.38 15.84 18.71
CA GLY A 136 3.87 17.18 19.08
C GLY A 136 5.24 17.53 18.49
N THR A 137 5.97 16.57 17.94
CA THR A 137 7.30 16.74 17.33
C THR A 137 7.25 16.47 15.84
N PRO A 138 8.03 17.17 15.01
CA PRO A 138 8.07 16.91 13.57
C PRO A 138 8.70 15.55 13.28
N LEU A 139 8.31 14.95 12.15
CA LEU A 139 8.95 13.75 11.64
C LEU A 139 10.40 14.01 11.23
N THR A 140 11.27 13.07 11.57
CA THR A 140 12.64 12.98 11.02
C THR A 140 12.73 12.00 9.86
N SER A 141 11.68 11.19 9.62
CA SER A 141 11.50 10.32 8.46
C SER A 141 10.03 9.88 8.37
N GLY A 142 9.60 9.31 7.24
CA GLY A 142 8.28 8.68 7.12
C GLY A 142 8.18 7.24 7.65
N ALA A 143 9.27 6.66 8.17
CA ALA A 143 9.31 5.28 8.68
C ALA A 143 8.73 5.20 10.09
N CYS A 144 7.42 5.36 10.28
CA CYS A 144 6.86 5.60 11.62
C CYS A 144 7.12 4.45 12.62
N ASN A 145 7.12 3.20 12.16
CA ASN A 145 7.46 2.03 12.98
C ASN A 145 8.96 1.84 13.26
N SER A 146 9.85 2.71 12.76
CA SER A 146 11.24 2.73 13.21
C SER A 146 11.38 3.25 14.66
N CYS A 147 10.42 4.03 15.13
CA CYS A 147 10.37 4.55 16.50
C CYS A 147 9.20 3.96 17.29
N HIS A 148 8.00 3.97 16.70
CA HIS A 148 6.77 3.51 17.35
C HIS A 148 6.72 1.98 17.45
N GLY A 149 6.71 1.47 18.69
CA GLY A 149 6.84 0.05 19.00
C GLY A 149 8.28 -0.42 19.25
N VAL A 150 9.26 0.50 19.20
CA VAL A 150 10.69 0.21 19.43
C VAL A 150 11.22 1.02 20.61
N SER A 151 11.29 2.34 20.46
CA SER A 151 11.80 3.28 21.47
C SER A 151 10.71 4.22 22.01
N THR A 152 9.53 4.20 21.39
CA THR A 152 8.35 4.99 21.73
C THR A 152 7.14 4.08 21.67
N ASP A 153 6.08 4.40 22.41
CA ASP A 153 4.81 3.66 22.37
C ASP A 153 4.30 3.52 20.94
N ARG A 154 3.50 2.49 20.66
CA ARG A 154 2.90 2.31 19.33
C ARG A 154 1.99 3.50 18.99
N ILE A 155 1.72 3.70 17.71
CA ILE A 155 0.83 4.78 17.25
C ILE A 155 -0.59 4.43 17.73
N LYS A 156 -1.16 5.28 18.57
CA LYS A 156 -2.47 5.05 19.20
C LYS A 156 -3.55 5.86 18.52
N ALA A 157 -4.68 5.22 18.25
CA ALA A 157 -5.94 5.88 17.92
C ALA A 157 -7.04 5.46 18.89
N TYR A 158 -8.12 6.24 18.86
CA TYR A 158 -9.30 6.08 19.71
C TYR A 158 -10.48 5.60 18.87
#